data_AF-A0A0T6B2Q3-F1
#
_entry.id   AF-A0A0T6B2Q3-F1
#
_cell.length_a   1.000
_cell.length_b   1.000
_cell.length_c   1.000
_cell.angle_alpha   90.00
_cell.angle_beta   90.00
_cell.angle_gamma   90.00
#
_symmetry.space_group_name_H-M   'P 1'
#
loop_
_entity.id
_entity.type
_entity.pdbx_description
1 polymer ?
#
loop_
_entity_poly.entity_id
_entity_poly.type
_entity_poly.pdbx_seq_one_letter_code
_entity_poly.pdbx_strand_id
1 'polypeptide(L)'
;WNEKFRFDIDDNSDSLHLDIWDHDDESSVLEAVRKLNEVRGVRGLGRFFKQVCQSARQSSQDDFLGCVTIPLQDIPSTGLEGWFKLEARSQRSSVQGRIRLKMWLSTRENRGISEEDNWTELMQHESLYATFIDYELRSWSKETWTWNGDLPGAALTILHQHAVQGDLTDLQTAIAHFVAASRVYLKNPLDPRWMLQLLTDIEHAWTSATLTREEEMWLADSFTAMLERWMHQLRHHRQLFPALHAPSLTRLEHVLRCLAYLSNMKAFWKCCPFNKEIRGEIVATLRKGTPEWMNNLKNSIMVTEEYDPSFVDFLSEVYIHLQHARSHYHPLFEGTNGIPYFSVVFKQMDKLLSDEVMGFLSQQDHPDSRLIFSVYLEVKDLATFNQHLPSGGDHKLLLPKCYEWFEPSVSCWLSICKGKALQRVRMAVDLEKACEGDRLVKHSTSAVDIEAMFC
;
A
#
# COMPACT_ATOMS: atom_id res chain seq x y z
N TRP A 1 -20.13 36.68 -4.72
CA TRP A 1 -21.25 35.93 -4.15
C TRP A 1 -20.81 34.56 -3.65
N ASN A 2 -20.21 33.66 -4.45
CA ASN A 2 -19.90 32.28 -4.00
C ASN A 2 -21.15 31.56 -3.43
N GLU A 3 -22.32 31.90 -3.98
CA GLU A 3 -23.60 31.33 -3.62
C GLU A 3 -23.93 30.21 -4.62
N LYS A 4 -24.55 29.13 -4.12
CA LYS A 4 -24.99 27.98 -4.93
C LYS A 4 -26.51 28.01 -5.02
N PHE A 5 -27.03 27.95 -6.23
CA PHE A 5 -28.46 27.86 -6.53
C PHE A 5 -28.72 26.56 -7.30
N ARG A 6 -29.89 25.94 -7.06
CA ARG A 6 -30.36 24.77 -7.80
C ARG A 6 -31.70 25.13 -8.45
N PHE A 7 -31.85 24.75 -9.71
CA PHE A 7 -33.07 24.95 -10.48
C PHE A 7 -33.53 23.59 -11.01
N ASP A 8 -34.82 23.31 -10.89
CA ASP A 8 -35.43 22.18 -11.58
C ASP A 8 -35.66 22.57 -13.05
N ILE A 9 -35.27 21.69 -13.96
CA ILE A 9 -35.32 21.92 -15.41
C ILE A 9 -36.12 20.77 -16.04
N ASP A 10 -37.15 21.11 -16.82
CA ASP A 10 -37.99 20.13 -17.51
C ASP A 10 -37.50 19.83 -18.93
N ASP A 11 -36.88 20.81 -19.61
CA ASP A 11 -36.43 20.71 -21.00
C ASP A 11 -35.04 21.35 -21.21
N ASN A 12 -34.23 20.78 -22.11
CA ASN A 12 -32.90 21.28 -22.44
C ASN A 12 -32.92 22.49 -23.39
N SER A 13 -34.09 22.84 -23.93
CA SER A 13 -34.30 24.03 -24.77
C SER A 13 -34.36 25.34 -23.99
N ASP A 14 -34.47 25.27 -22.66
CA ASP A 14 -34.53 26.43 -21.78
C ASP A 14 -33.19 27.19 -21.69
N SER A 15 -33.22 28.36 -21.05
CA SER A 15 -32.04 29.22 -20.84
C SER A 15 -32.00 29.75 -19.41
N LEU A 16 -30.80 29.78 -18.82
CA LEU A 16 -30.55 30.49 -17.57
C LEU A 16 -30.41 31.98 -17.86
N HIS A 17 -31.35 32.78 -17.37
CA HIS A 17 -31.27 34.24 -17.41
C HIS A 17 -30.94 34.80 -16.02
N LEU A 18 -29.88 35.58 -15.93
CA LEU A 18 -29.46 36.22 -14.69
C LEU A 18 -29.41 37.74 -14.88
N ASP A 19 -30.10 38.43 -14.00
CA ASP A 19 -30.11 39.88 -13.92
C ASP A 19 -29.37 40.38 -12.69
N ILE A 20 -28.52 41.38 -12.90
CA ILE A 20 -27.74 42.01 -11.84
C ILE A 20 -28.25 43.43 -11.64
N TRP A 21 -28.58 43.74 -10.39
CA TRP A 21 -29.13 45.01 -9.97
C TRP A 21 -28.27 45.56 -8.82
N ASP A 22 -28.01 46.86 -8.85
CA ASP A 22 -27.43 47.58 -7.72
C ASP A 22 -28.56 47.98 -6.79
N HIS A 23 -28.54 47.46 -5.56
CA HIS A 23 -29.58 47.77 -4.60
C HIS A 23 -29.34 49.19 -4.07
N ASP A 24 -30.23 50.10 -4.43
CA ASP A 24 -30.20 51.47 -3.91
C ASP A 24 -30.82 51.47 -2.51
N ASP A 25 -29.97 51.45 -1.47
CA ASP A 25 -30.42 51.74 -0.10
C ASP A 25 -31.18 53.08 -0.13
N GLU A 26 -32.46 53.07 0.28
CA GLU A 26 -33.33 54.25 0.30
C GLU A 26 -32.71 55.35 1.18
N SER A 27 -31.85 56.16 0.56
CA SER A 27 -31.33 57.37 1.17
C SER A 27 -32.49 58.35 1.17
N SER A 28 -33.13 58.53 2.32
CA SER A 28 -34.23 59.50 2.44
C SER A 28 -33.76 60.85 1.88
N VAL A 29 -34.63 61.54 1.12
CA VAL A 29 -34.31 62.86 0.52
C VAL A 29 -33.76 63.83 1.58
N LEU A 30 -34.19 63.67 2.84
CA LEU A 30 -33.72 64.44 3.99
C LEU A 30 -32.24 64.20 4.33
N GLU A 31 -31.74 62.98 4.14
CA GLU A 31 -30.36 62.58 4.41
C GLU A 31 -29.40 63.00 3.28
N ALA A 32 -29.86 62.94 2.03
CA ALA A 32 -29.13 63.49 0.88
C ALA A 32 -28.99 65.03 0.98
N VAL A 33 -30.01 65.74 1.46
CA VAL A 33 -29.97 67.19 1.71
C VAL A 33 -29.04 67.57 2.88
N ARG A 34 -28.88 66.71 3.89
CA ARG A 34 -27.92 66.94 4.99
C ARG A 34 -26.45 66.92 4.53
N LYS A 35 -26.11 66.16 3.50
CA LYS A 35 -24.75 66.05 2.93
C LYS A 35 -24.40 67.15 1.91
N LEU A 36 -25.29 68.12 1.67
CA LEU A 36 -25.11 69.20 0.68
C LEU A 36 -23.89 70.10 1.01
N ASN A 37 -23.53 70.23 2.29
CA ASN A 37 -22.36 70.98 2.74
C ASN A 37 -21.01 70.29 2.46
N GLU A 38 -21.01 69.03 1.99
CA GLU A 38 -19.80 68.24 1.73
C GLU A 38 -19.35 68.28 0.27
N VAL A 39 -20.17 68.85 -0.64
CA VAL A 39 -19.90 68.89 -2.08
C VAL A 39 -18.96 70.06 -2.43
N ARG A 40 -17.68 69.79 -2.67
CA ARG A 40 -16.72 70.79 -3.16
C ARG A 40 -16.64 70.82 -4.68
N GLY A 41 -17.03 71.95 -5.26
CA GLY A 41 -16.76 72.31 -6.66
C GLY A 41 -17.89 72.01 -7.65
N VAL A 42 -17.87 72.74 -8.77
CA VAL A 42 -18.98 72.83 -9.75
C VAL A 42 -19.28 71.51 -10.48
N ARG A 43 -18.29 70.61 -10.59
CA ARG A 43 -18.47 69.24 -11.14
C ARG A 43 -19.16 68.28 -10.15
N GLY A 44 -18.99 68.48 -8.84
CA GLY A 44 -19.65 67.68 -7.80
C GLY A 44 -21.14 68.00 -7.68
N LEU A 45 -21.51 69.25 -7.95
CA LEU A 45 -22.91 69.71 -7.96
C LEU A 45 -23.75 69.04 -9.05
N GLY A 46 -23.17 68.74 -10.23
CA GLY A 46 -23.87 68.02 -11.30
C GLY A 46 -24.21 66.57 -10.93
N ARG A 47 -23.32 65.88 -10.20
CA ARG A 47 -23.55 64.52 -9.69
C ARG A 47 -24.55 64.53 -8.53
N PHE A 48 -24.47 65.53 -7.67
CA PHE A 48 -25.41 65.77 -6.56
C PHE A 48 -26.83 66.04 -7.07
N PHE A 49 -27.00 66.94 -8.04
CA PHE A 49 -28.32 67.20 -8.64
C PHE A 49 -28.88 65.97 -9.36
N LYS A 50 -28.02 65.14 -9.97
CA LYS A 50 -28.46 63.86 -10.57
C LYS A 50 -28.98 62.89 -9.50
N GLN A 51 -28.29 62.77 -8.37
CA GLN A 51 -28.72 61.96 -7.22
C GLN A 51 -29.99 62.49 -6.56
N VAL A 52 -30.15 63.81 -6.42
CA VAL A 52 -31.37 64.45 -5.86
C VAL A 52 -32.55 64.33 -6.82
N CYS A 53 -32.33 64.44 -8.14
CA CYS A 53 -33.37 64.22 -9.14
C CYS A 53 -33.73 62.73 -9.30
N GLN A 54 -32.81 61.80 -9.04
CA GLN A 54 -33.10 60.36 -8.98
C GLN A 54 -33.92 60.04 -7.72
N SER A 55 -33.53 60.53 -6.54
CA SER A 55 -34.26 60.28 -5.29
C SER A 55 -35.61 60.99 -5.17
N ALA A 56 -35.84 62.08 -5.91
CA ALA A 56 -37.15 62.74 -6.00
C ALA A 56 -38.14 62.02 -6.95
N ARG A 57 -37.65 61.14 -7.85
CA ARG A 57 -38.51 60.26 -8.65
C ARG A 57 -38.82 59.05 -7.76
N GLN A 58 -40.05 58.94 -7.28
CA GLN A 58 -40.55 57.80 -6.51
C GLN A 58 -40.65 56.52 -7.36
N SER A 59 -39.53 56.05 -7.87
CA SER A 59 -39.37 54.68 -8.36
C SER A 59 -38.20 54.10 -7.59
N SER A 60 -38.51 53.34 -6.55
CA SER A 60 -37.61 52.46 -5.80
C SER A 60 -37.12 51.32 -6.70
N GLN A 61 -36.60 51.65 -7.87
CA GLN A 61 -36.17 50.68 -8.87
C GLN A 61 -34.66 50.66 -8.81
N ASP A 62 -34.12 49.55 -8.30
CA ASP A 62 -32.71 49.24 -8.28
C ASP A 62 -32.06 49.52 -9.66
N ASP A 63 -30.81 49.96 -9.67
CA ASP A 63 -30.11 50.33 -10.89
C ASP A 63 -29.65 49.06 -11.62
N PHE A 64 -30.11 48.87 -12.87
CA PHE A 64 -29.74 47.69 -13.65
C PHE A 64 -28.26 47.73 -14.08
N LEU A 65 -27.48 46.75 -13.62
CA LEU A 65 -26.04 46.66 -13.89
C LEU A 65 -25.71 45.81 -15.12
N GLY A 66 -26.57 44.87 -15.50
CA GLY A 66 -26.37 44.01 -16.67
C GLY A 66 -27.04 42.65 -16.51
N CYS A 67 -27.16 41.92 -17.63
CA CYS A 67 -27.71 40.56 -17.64
C CYS A 67 -26.81 39.59 -18.39
N VAL A 68 -27.01 38.31 -18.17
CA VAL A 68 -26.44 37.24 -18.99
C VAL A 68 -27.52 36.18 -19.23
N THR A 69 -27.61 35.69 -20.47
CA THR A 69 -28.49 34.59 -20.85
C THR A 69 -27.66 33.45 -21.39
N ILE A 70 -27.81 32.25 -20.82
CA ILE A 70 -27.03 31.07 -21.17
C ILE A 70 -28.00 29.94 -21.56
N PRO A 71 -28.01 29.51 -22.83
CA PRO A 71 -28.79 28.35 -23.24
C PRO A 71 -28.34 27.09 -22.51
N LEU A 72 -29.28 26.30 -21.98
CA LEU A 72 -28.93 25.10 -21.23
C LEU A 72 -28.26 24.04 -22.11
N GLN A 73 -28.65 23.94 -23.39
CA GLN A 73 -28.02 23.09 -24.39
C GLN A 73 -26.52 23.36 -24.61
N ASP A 74 -26.03 24.55 -24.26
CA ASP A 74 -24.63 24.94 -24.42
C ASP A 74 -23.78 24.56 -23.19
N ILE A 75 -24.40 24.01 -22.14
CA ILE A 75 -23.72 23.54 -20.93
C ILE A 75 -23.29 22.07 -21.15
N PRO A 76 -21.98 21.78 -21.26
CA PRO A 76 -21.51 20.41 -21.41
C PRO A 76 -21.74 19.60 -20.14
N SER A 77 -21.76 18.26 -20.24
CA SER A 77 -21.91 17.37 -19.08
C SER A 77 -20.82 17.57 -18.03
N THR A 78 -19.63 18.02 -18.42
CA THR A 78 -18.53 18.37 -17.50
C THR A 78 -18.76 19.66 -16.71
N GLY A 79 -19.87 20.36 -16.96
CA GLY A 79 -20.13 21.68 -16.44
C GLY A 79 -19.36 22.78 -17.18
N LEU A 80 -19.75 24.02 -16.90
CA LEU A 80 -19.21 25.23 -17.49
C LEU A 80 -18.80 26.20 -16.37
N GLU A 81 -17.51 26.58 -16.35
CA GLU A 81 -16.98 27.60 -15.45
C GLU A 81 -16.22 28.68 -16.22
N GLY A 82 -16.55 29.94 -15.98
CA GLY A 82 -15.87 31.03 -16.68
C GLY A 82 -16.42 32.41 -16.38
N TRP A 83 -15.77 33.42 -16.99
CA TRP A 83 -16.21 34.80 -16.97
C TRP A 83 -17.12 35.08 -18.18
N PHE A 84 -18.36 35.46 -17.90
CA PHE A 84 -19.37 35.81 -18.89
C PHE A 84 -19.52 37.32 -18.97
N LYS A 85 -19.56 37.85 -20.18
CA LYS A 85 -19.73 39.30 -20.41
C LYS A 85 -21.17 39.70 -20.13
N LEU A 86 -21.36 40.80 -19.43
CA LEU A 86 -22.69 41.35 -19.18
C LEU A 86 -23.22 42.09 -20.41
N GLU A 87 -24.51 41.91 -20.66
CA GLU A 87 -25.24 42.49 -21.78
C GLU A 87 -26.28 43.50 -21.29
N ALA A 88 -26.63 44.42 -22.18
CA ALA A 88 -27.67 45.40 -21.96
C ALA A 88 -29.03 44.86 -22.41
N ARG A 89 -30.09 45.10 -21.63
CA ARG A 89 -31.47 44.74 -22.02
C ARG A 89 -32.04 45.59 -23.17
N SER A 90 -31.47 46.77 -23.41
CA SER A 90 -31.95 47.69 -24.44
C SER A 90 -30.81 48.53 -25.01
N GLN A 91 -31.00 49.09 -26.21
CA GLN A 91 -30.05 50.00 -26.86
C GLN A 91 -29.77 51.29 -26.05
N ARG A 92 -30.56 51.56 -25.00
CA ARG A 92 -30.43 52.76 -24.15
C ARG A 92 -29.59 52.52 -22.89
N SER A 93 -29.21 51.27 -22.60
CA SER A 93 -28.45 50.90 -21.39
C SER A 93 -26.98 50.69 -21.74
N SER A 94 -26.08 51.42 -21.09
CA SER A 94 -24.63 51.19 -21.21
C SER A 94 -24.15 50.24 -20.10
N VAL A 95 -23.96 48.97 -20.44
CA VAL A 95 -23.50 47.93 -19.51
C VAL A 95 -22.02 47.63 -19.73
N GLN A 96 -21.26 47.49 -18.64
CA GLN A 96 -19.86 47.08 -18.65
C GLN A 96 -19.61 46.10 -17.51
N GLY A 97 -18.73 45.12 -17.74
CA GLY A 97 -18.34 44.16 -16.72
C GLY A 97 -18.49 42.71 -17.16
N ARG A 98 -18.15 41.81 -16.26
CA ARG A 98 -18.27 40.36 -16.43
C ARG A 98 -18.68 39.74 -15.10
N ILE A 99 -19.37 38.61 -15.15
CA ILE A 99 -19.69 37.78 -14.00
C ILE A 99 -19.02 36.42 -14.14
N ARG A 100 -18.49 35.88 -13.04
CA ARG A 100 -17.96 34.51 -13.01
C ARG A 100 -19.06 33.57 -12.56
N LEU A 101 -19.38 32.58 -13.38
CA LEU A 101 -20.37 31.54 -13.07
C LEU A 101 -19.72 30.16 -13.16
N LYS A 102 -20.20 29.24 -12.33
CA LYS A 102 -19.93 27.80 -12.40
C LYS A 102 -21.29 27.09 -12.41
N MET A 103 -21.56 26.32 -13.46
CA MET A 103 -22.86 25.69 -13.71
C MET A 103 -22.66 24.28 -14.22
N TRP A 104 -23.55 23.36 -13.88
CA TRP A 104 -23.57 22.00 -14.40
C TRP A 104 -24.99 21.45 -14.34
N LEU A 105 -25.25 20.38 -15.07
CA LEU A 105 -26.55 19.71 -15.11
C LEU A 105 -26.42 18.37 -14.38
N SER A 106 -27.40 18.05 -13.54
CA SER A 106 -27.52 16.76 -12.85
C SER A 106 -28.95 16.25 -12.97
N THR A 107 -29.16 14.94 -12.80
CA THR A 107 -30.51 14.36 -12.80
C THR A 107 -31.07 14.30 -11.39
N ARG A 108 -32.38 14.47 -11.23
CA ARG A 108 -33.07 14.36 -9.94
C ARG A 108 -33.73 12.99 -9.81
N GLU A 109 -33.36 12.20 -8.80
CA GLU A 109 -34.23 11.11 -8.31
C GLU A 109 -35.12 11.65 -7.19
N ASN A 110 -36.38 11.94 -7.50
CA ASN A 110 -37.39 12.34 -6.52
C ASN A 110 -37.82 11.12 -5.66
N ARG A 111 -37.00 10.71 -4.69
CA ARG A 111 -37.30 9.62 -3.75
C ARG A 111 -37.61 10.07 -2.31
N GLY A 112 -37.73 11.38 -2.06
CA GLY A 112 -37.99 11.89 -0.71
C GLY A 112 -36.76 11.82 0.23
N ILE A 113 -35.56 11.76 -0.34
CA ILE A 113 -34.27 11.80 0.35
C ILE A 113 -33.84 13.27 0.48
N SER A 114 -33.09 13.60 1.54
CA SER A 114 -32.51 14.93 1.74
C SER A 114 -31.76 15.41 0.50
N GLU A 115 -31.97 16.66 0.07
CA GLU A 115 -31.45 17.23 -1.19
C GLU A 115 -29.90 17.31 -1.27
N GLU A 116 -29.22 17.04 -0.15
CA GLU A 116 -27.75 17.04 -0.01
C GLU A 116 -27.14 15.63 0.03
N ASP A 117 -27.95 14.57 0.00
CA ASP A 117 -27.49 13.19 0.16
C ASP A 117 -27.54 12.44 -1.18
N ASN A 118 -26.37 12.30 -1.82
CA ASN A 118 -26.16 11.51 -3.04
C ASN A 118 -25.54 10.12 -2.75
N TRP A 119 -25.72 9.62 -1.53
CA TRP A 119 -25.15 8.34 -1.09
C TRP A 119 -25.61 7.15 -1.94
N THR A 120 -26.87 7.15 -2.37
CA THR A 120 -27.41 6.07 -3.21
C THR A 120 -26.71 6.02 -4.57
N GLU A 121 -26.53 7.18 -5.19
CA GLU A 121 -25.83 7.35 -6.46
C GLU A 121 -24.34 6.98 -6.31
N LEU A 122 -23.72 7.34 -5.18
CA LEU A 122 -22.34 6.95 -4.88
C LEU A 122 -22.18 5.43 -4.78
N MET A 123 -23.08 4.74 -4.07
CA MET A 123 -23.06 3.27 -3.96
C MET A 123 -23.32 2.60 -5.31
N GLN A 124 -24.23 3.14 -6.12
CA GLN A 124 -24.47 2.63 -7.47
C GLN A 124 -23.24 2.82 -8.37
N HIS A 125 -22.57 3.96 -8.26
CA HIS A 125 -21.36 4.25 -9.02
C HIS A 125 -20.20 3.32 -8.67
N GLU A 126 -19.96 3.05 -7.38
CA GLU A 126 -19.02 2.01 -6.93
C GLU A 126 -19.38 0.65 -7.54
N SER A 127 -20.64 0.25 -7.44
CA SER A 127 -21.10 -1.05 -7.90
C SER A 127 -20.95 -1.22 -9.42
N LEU A 128 -21.23 -0.15 -10.16
CA LEU A 128 -21.04 -0.08 -11.61
C LEU A 128 -19.56 -0.20 -11.99
N TYR A 129 -18.67 0.52 -11.30
CA TYR A 129 -17.22 0.43 -11.54
C TYR A 129 -16.69 -0.99 -11.29
N ALA A 130 -17.07 -1.60 -10.16
CA ALA A 130 -16.72 -2.97 -9.86
C ALA A 130 -17.29 -3.97 -10.88
N THR A 131 -18.50 -3.72 -11.41
CA THR A 131 -19.09 -4.56 -12.46
C THR A 131 -18.29 -4.49 -13.76
N PHE A 132 -17.82 -3.31 -14.15
CA PHE A 132 -16.93 -3.17 -15.31
C PHE A 132 -15.59 -3.85 -15.10
N ILE A 133 -14.98 -3.71 -13.91
CA ILE A 133 -13.77 -4.46 -13.55
C ILE A 133 -14.01 -5.97 -13.70
N ASP A 134 -15.08 -6.50 -13.09
CA ASP A 134 -15.39 -7.93 -13.14
C ASP A 134 -15.67 -8.40 -14.58
N TYR A 135 -16.28 -7.56 -15.42
CA TYR A 135 -16.51 -7.86 -16.83
C TYR A 135 -15.19 -7.97 -17.62
N GLU A 136 -14.28 -7.00 -17.45
CA GLU A 136 -12.97 -7.03 -18.11
C GLU A 136 -12.17 -8.25 -17.66
N LEU A 137 -12.14 -8.54 -16.36
CA LEU A 137 -11.41 -9.68 -15.80
C LEU A 137 -11.94 -11.04 -16.27
N ARG A 138 -13.24 -11.17 -16.58
CA ARG A 138 -13.80 -12.41 -17.18
C ARG A 138 -13.26 -12.70 -18.57
N SER A 139 -12.90 -11.65 -19.30
CA SER A 139 -12.31 -11.77 -20.65
C SER A 139 -10.78 -11.75 -20.63
N TRP A 140 -10.17 -11.49 -19.46
CA TRP A 140 -8.73 -11.41 -19.31
C TRP A 140 -8.08 -12.78 -19.36
N SER A 141 -7.18 -12.99 -20.33
CA SER A 141 -6.56 -14.29 -20.61
C SER A 141 -5.31 -14.60 -19.79
N LYS A 142 -4.84 -13.64 -18.99
CA LYS A 142 -3.65 -13.77 -18.14
C LYS A 142 -4.04 -13.73 -16.67
N GLU A 143 -3.06 -13.77 -15.78
CA GLU A 143 -3.30 -13.57 -14.36
C GLU A 143 -3.89 -12.17 -14.09
N THR A 144 -4.87 -12.10 -13.21
CA THR A 144 -5.60 -10.86 -12.88
C THR A 144 -4.71 -9.72 -12.41
N TRP A 145 -3.57 -10.04 -11.80
CA TRP A 145 -2.59 -9.05 -11.34
C TRP A 145 -1.76 -8.41 -12.46
N THR A 146 -1.92 -8.86 -13.71
CA THR A 146 -1.29 -8.25 -14.90
C THR A 146 -2.19 -7.21 -15.57
N TRP A 147 -3.47 -7.16 -15.20
CA TRP A 147 -4.39 -6.14 -15.69
C TRP A 147 -4.13 -4.81 -14.95
N ASN A 148 -3.96 -3.74 -15.72
CA ASN A 148 -3.54 -2.42 -15.23
C ASN A 148 -4.70 -1.50 -14.83
N GLY A 149 -5.94 -1.99 -14.90
CA GLY A 149 -7.13 -1.21 -14.56
C GLY A 149 -7.76 -0.44 -15.73
N ASP A 150 -7.24 -0.60 -16.96
CA ASP A 150 -7.78 0.11 -18.12
C ASP A 150 -9.17 -0.40 -18.46
N LEU A 151 -10.14 0.51 -18.48
CA LEU A 151 -11.51 0.27 -18.92
C LEU A 151 -11.73 0.77 -20.36
N PRO A 152 -12.60 0.12 -21.14
CA PRO A 152 -12.91 0.57 -22.49
C PRO A 152 -13.62 1.93 -22.48
N GLY A 153 -13.46 2.71 -23.56
CA GLY A 153 -14.04 4.06 -23.66
C GLY A 153 -15.56 4.12 -23.46
N ALA A 154 -16.29 3.07 -23.84
CA ALA A 154 -17.72 2.96 -23.58
C ALA A 154 -18.04 2.88 -22.07
N ALA A 155 -17.29 2.07 -21.31
CA ALA A 155 -17.45 1.98 -19.85
C ALA A 155 -17.09 3.31 -19.17
N LEU A 156 -16.00 3.95 -19.59
CA LEU A 156 -15.59 5.27 -19.09
C LEU A 156 -16.65 6.34 -19.37
N THR A 157 -17.30 6.30 -20.53
CA THR A 157 -18.39 7.22 -20.87
C THR A 157 -19.61 7.03 -19.97
N ILE A 158 -20.01 5.77 -19.72
CA ILE A 158 -21.12 5.46 -18.82
C ILE A 158 -20.80 5.93 -17.39
N LEU A 159 -19.59 5.63 -16.88
CA LEU A 159 -19.14 6.07 -15.56
C LEU A 159 -19.15 7.60 -15.45
N HIS A 160 -18.61 8.30 -16.44
CA HIS A 160 -18.59 9.75 -16.48
C HIS A 160 -20.01 10.34 -16.44
N GLN A 161 -20.91 9.86 -17.29
CA GLN A 161 -22.29 10.34 -17.32
C GLN A 161 -23.01 10.03 -16.00
N HIS A 162 -22.81 8.84 -15.42
CA HIS A 162 -23.39 8.49 -14.12
C HIS A 162 -22.89 9.40 -12.99
N ALA A 163 -21.59 9.72 -12.96
CA ALA A 163 -21.04 10.61 -11.94
C ALA A 163 -21.61 12.03 -12.04
N VAL A 164 -21.71 12.58 -13.26
CA VAL A 164 -22.33 13.90 -13.51
C VAL A 164 -23.81 13.90 -13.11
N GLN A 165 -24.55 12.87 -13.53
CA GLN A 165 -25.97 12.73 -13.25
C GLN A 165 -26.28 12.61 -11.75
N GLY A 166 -25.41 11.91 -11.01
CA GLY A 166 -25.51 11.75 -9.56
C GLY A 166 -24.88 12.88 -8.73
N ASP A 167 -24.45 13.99 -9.34
CA ASP A 167 -23.77 15.11 -8.67
C ASP A 167 -22.57 14.63 -7.81
N LEU A 168 -21.83 13.62 -8.29
CA LEU A 168 -20.69 13.06 -7.56
C LEU A 168 -19.48 14.01 -7.66
N THR A 169 -18.86 14.27 -6.52
CA THR A 169 -17.60 15.02 -6.47
C THR A 169 -16.42 14.18 -6.95
N ASP A 170 -15.35 14.84 -7.41
CA ASP A 170 -14.10 14.15 -7.81
C ASP A 170 -13.56 13.24 -6.70
N LEU A 171 -13.68 13.69 -5.43
CA LEU A 171 -13.29 12.91 -4.26
C LEU A 171 -14.17 11.67 -4.09
N GLN A 172 -15.50 11.82 -4.16
CA GLN A 172 -16.44 10.69 -4.10
C GLN A 172 -16.17 9.66 -5.21
N THR A 173 -15.92 10.12 -6.45
CA THR A 173 -15.58 9.24 -7.58
C THR A 173 -14.25 8.50 -7.33
N ALA A 174 -13.20 9.19 -6.87
CA ALA A 174 -11.92 8.55 -6.55
C ALA A 174 -12.05 7.50 -5.44
N ILE A 175 -12.83 7.79 -4.40
CA ILE A 175 -13.14 6.85 -3.32
C ILE A 175 -13.90 5.65 -3.86
N ALA A 176 -14.96 5.86 -4.64
CA ALA A 176 -15.75 4.78 -5.22
C ALA A 176 -14.91 3.84 -6.10
N HIS A 177 -14.00 4.38 -6.90
CA HIS A 177 -13.07 3.57 -7.71
C HIS A 177 -12.15 2.71 -6.83
N PHE A 178 -11.56 3.28 -5.78
CA PHE A 178 -10.72 2.53 -4.84
C PHE A 178 -11.51 1.46 -4.09
N VAL A 179 -12.71 1.78 -3.60
CA VAL A 179 -13.54 0.82 -2.85
C VAL A 179 -13.98 -0.33 -3.75
N ALA A 180 -14.42 -0.04 -4.97
CA ALA A 180 -14.74 -1.05 -5.99
C ALA A 180 -13.54 -1.94 -6.30
N ALA A 181 -12.39 -1.35 -6.59
CA ALA A 181 -11.17 -2.10 -6.87
C ALA A 181 -10.73 -2.95 -5.67
N SER A 182 -10.86 -2.44 -4.45
CA SER A 182 -10.58 -3.17 -3.21
C SER A 182 -11.50 -4.38 -3.05
N ARG A 183 -12.81 -4.20 -3.31
CA ARG A 183 -13.80 -5.28 -3.28
C ARG A 183 -13.45 -6.42 -4.25
N VAL A 184 -12.95 -6.08 -5.44
CA VAL A 184 -12.48 -7.07 -6.42
C VAL A 184 -11.14 -7.68 -5.96
N TYR A 185 -10.20 -6.87 -5.47
CA TYR A 185 -8.86 -7.29 -5.02
C TYR A 185 -8.93 -8.36 -3.91
N LEU A 186 -9.89 -8.21 -3.00
CA LEU A 186 -10.13 -9.15 -1.92
C LEU A 186 -10.56 -10.54 -2.42
N LYS A 187 -11.18 -10.63 -3.60
CA LYS A 187 -11.55 -11.90 -4.26
C LYS A 187 -10.41 -12.42 -5.13
N ASN A 188 -9.85 -11.56 -5.99
CA ASN A 188 -8.81 -11.90 -6.96
C ASN A 188 -7.67 -10.86 -6.89
N PRO A 189 -6.40 -11.24 -6.74
CA PRO A 189 -5.31 -10.26 -6.66
C PRO A 189 -5.21 -9.45 -7.95
N LEU A 190 -5.28 -8.12 -7.83
CA LEU A 190 -5.08 -7.17 -8.95
C LEU A 190 -3.67 -6.61 -8.93
N ASP A 191 -3.31 -5.79 -9.93
CA ASP A 191 -1.99 -5.15 -9.99
C ASP A 191 -1.84 -4.15 -8.83
N PRO A 192 -0.89 -4.35 -7.89
CA PRO A 192 -0.70 -3.42 -6.79
C PRO A 192 -0.23 -2.03 -7.25
N ARG A 193 0.33 -1.90 -8.47
CA ARG A 193 0.63 -0.59 -9.07
C ARG A 193 -0.62 0.23 -9.30
N TRP A 194 -1.66 -0.41 -9.81
CA TRP A 194 -2.94 0.24 -10.04
C TRP A 194 -3.63 0.59 -8.72
N MET A 195 -3.56 -0.29 -7.72
CA MET A 195 -4.05 0.04 -6.37
C MET A 195 -3.35 1.27 -5.77
N LEU A 196 -2.03 1.41 -6.00
CA LEU A 196 -1.28 2.60 -5.57
C LEU A 196 -1.74 3.87 -6.29
N GLN A 197 -2.06 3.77 -7.60
CA GLN A 197 -2.62 4.89 -8.36
C GLN A 197 -3.96 5.33 -7.77
N LEU A 198 -4.86 4.40 -7.47
CA LEU A 198 -6.17 4.72 -6.87
C LEU A 198 -6.06 5.38 -5.49
N LEU A 199 -5.12 4.93 -4.65
CA LEU A 199 -4.81 5.61 -3.38
C LEU A 199 -4.30 7.05 -3.62
N THR A 200 -3.47 7.22 -4.64
CA THR A 200 -2.91 8.51 -5.02
C THR A 200 -3.99 9.45 -5.52
N ASP A 201 -4.95 8.96 -6.31
CA ASP A 201 -6.07 9.73 -6.84
C ASP A 201 -6.97 10.26 -5.70
N ILE A 202 -7.24 9.44 -4.68
CA ILE A 202 -7.95 9.88 -3.47
C ILE A 202 -7.22 11.04 -2.80
N GLU A 203 -5.91 10.89 -2.54
CA GLU A 203 -5.13 11.91 -1.83
C GLU A 203 -5.01 13.22 -2.62
N HIS A 204 -4.96 13.17 -3.96
CA HIS A 204 -5.01 14.36 -4.80
C HIS A 204 -6.36 15.07 -4.76
N ALA A 205 -7.46 14.31 -4.74
CA ALA A 205 -8.82 14.84 -4.61
C ALA A 205 -9.15 15.28 -3.18
N TRP A 206 -8.33 14.92 -2.19
CA TRP A 206 -8.49 15.22 -0.76
C TRP A 206 -8.24 16.71 -0.43
N THR A 207 -9.11 17.57 -0.97
CA THR A 207 -9.17 19.02 -0.71
C THR A 207 -10.09 19.32 0.48
N SER A 208 -10.39 20.59 0.78
CA SER A 208 -11.22 21.02 1.92
C SER A 208 -12.69 20.55 1.88
N ALA A 209 -13.04 19.61 0.99
CA ALA A 209 -14.33 18.95 0.98
C ALA A 209 -14.46 18.05 2.22
N THR A 210 -15.54 18.22 2.96
CA THR A 210 -15.87 17.36 4.11
C THR A 210 -16.72 16.21 3.62
N LEU A 211 -16.20 14.99 3.72
CA LEU A 211 -17.01 13.79 3.59
C LEU A 211 -18.06 13.75 4.70
N THR A 212 -19.20 13.12 4.41
CA THR A 212 -20.16 12.75 5.45
C THR A 212 -19.55 11.67 6.35
N ARG A 213 -20.10 11.51 7.55
CA ARG A 213 -19.65 10.45 8.47
C ARG A 213 -19.82 9.06 7.88
N GLU A 214 -20.87 8.83 7.09
CA GLU A 214 -21.14 7.53 6.47
C GLU A 214 -20.09 7.20 5.40
N GLU A 215 -19.72 8.18 4.58
CA GLU A 215 -18.62 8.06 3.61
C GLU A 215 -17.27 7.81 4.28
N GLU A 216 -16.97 8.53 5.37
CA GLU A 216 -15.73 8.32 6.14
C GLU A 216 -15.64 6.90 6.69
N MET A 217 -16.75 6.38 7.24
CA MET A 217 -16.82 5.01 7.78
C MET A 217 -16.66 3.96 6.67
N TRP A 218 -17.34 4.16 5.54
CA TRP A 218 -17.25 3.25 4.39
C TRP A 218 -15.84 3.17 3.79
N LEU A 219 -15.17 4.32 3.65
CA LEU A 219 -13.78 4.36 3.23
C LEU A 219 -12.85 3.72 4.28
N ALA A 220 -13.09 3.97 5.57
CA ALA A 220 -12.32 3.35 6.66
C ALA A 220 -12.39 1.82 6.64
N ASP A 221 -13.56 1.25 6.39
CA ASP A 221 -13.76 -0.20 6.27
C ASP A 221 -12.95 -0.77 5.10
N SER A 222 -12.97 -0.08 3.95
CA SER A 222 -12.19 -0.49 2.76
C SER A 222 -10.68 -0.42 3.01
N PHE A 223 -10.19 0.67 3.60
CA PHE A 223 -8.76 0.79 3.97
C PHE A 223 -8.34 -0.30 4.95
N THR A 224 -9.15 -0.58 5.96
CA THR A 224 -8.85 -1.60 6.97
C THR A 224 -8.80 -2.99 6.34
N ALA A 225 -9.78 -3.35 5.51
CA ALA A 225 -9.81 -4.64 4.83
C ALA A 225 -8.60 -4.82 3.89
N MET A 226 -8.21 -3.77 3.17
CA MET A 226 -7.03 -3.81 2.29
C MET A 226 -5.73 -3.90 3.07
N LEU A 227 -5.59 -3.16 4.17
CA LEU A 227 -4.45 -3.24 5.07
C LEU A 227 -4.29 -4.67 5.61
N GLU A 228 -5.37 -5.28 6.11
CA GLU A 228 -5.37 -6.67 6.59
C GLU A 228 -4.97 -7.65 5.47
N ARG A 229 -5.51 -7.47 4.26
CA ARG A 229 -5.18 -8.30 3.09
C ARG A 229 -3.70 -8.21 2.73
N TRP A 230 -3.12 -7.00 2.70
CA TRP A 230 -1.71 -6.81 2.39
C TRP A 230 -0.81 -7.34 3.52
N MET A 231 -1.17 -7.16 4.79
CA MET A 231 -0.45 -7.77 5.92
C MET A 231 -0.47 -9.30 5.82
N HIS A 232 -1.59 -9.89 5.46
CA HIS A 232 -1.65 -11.34 5.20
C HIS A 232 -0.71 -11.74 4.05
N GLN A 233 -0.67 -11.00 2.94
CA GLN A 233 0.28 -11.26 1.86
C GLN A 233 1.74 -11.15 2.32
N LEU A 234 2.08 -10.16 3.16
CA LEU A 234 3.43 -10.02 3.72
C LEU A 234 3.79 -11.16 4.67
N ARG A 235 2.83 -11.69 5.45
CA ARG A 235 3.04 -12.85 6.32
C ARG A 235 3.51 -14.08 5.51
N HIS A 236 2.94 -14.26 4.32
CA HIS A 236 3.21 -15.39 3.41
C HIS A 236 4.07 -15.02 2.20
N HIS A 237 4.82 -13.91 2.26
CA HIS A 237 5.50 -13.35 1.09
C HIS A 237 6.46 -14.32 0.40
N ARG A 238 7.11 -15.22 1.15
CA ARG A 238 8.07 -16.19 0.57
C ARG A 238 7.41 -17.18 -0.39
N GLN A 239 6.13 -17.48 -0.17
CA GLN A 239 5.33 -18.38 -1.02
C GLN A 239 4.65 -17.59 -2.14
N LEU A 240 4.06 -16.44 -1.80
CA LEU A 240 3.31 -15.62 -2.76
C LEU A 240 4.20 -14.84 -3.73
N PHE A 241 5.41 -14.48 -3.29
CA PHE A 241 6.36 -13.69 -4.06
C PHE A 241 7.78 -14.29 -4.05
N PRO A 242 8.01 -15.41 -4.76
CA PRO A 242 9.31 -16.09 -4.75
C PRO A 242 10.47 -15.19 -5.19
N ALA A 243 11.60 -15.27 -4.49
CA ALA A 243 12.76 -14.40 -4.68
C ALA A 243 13.38 -14.46 -6.09
N LEU A 244 13.31 -15.61 -6.74
CA LEU A 244 13.87 -15.82 -8.08
C LEU A 244 12.88 -15.50 -9.21
N HIS A 245 11.67 -15.01 -8.87
CA HIS A 245 10.66 -14.62 -9.84
C HIS A 245 10.48 -13.09 -9.85
N ALA A 246 11.18 -12.41 -10.76
CA ALA A 246 11.23 -10.94 -10.85
C ALA A 246 9.85 -10.25 -10.94
N PRO A 247 8.86 -10.75 -11.72
CA PRO A 247 7.52 -10.17 -11.74
C PRO A 247 6.84 -10.22 -10.37
N SER A 248 7.01 -11.31 -9.62
CA SER A 248 6.47 -11.42 -8.26
C SER A 248 7.14 -10.46 -7.27
N LEU A 249 8.47 -10.29 -7.37
CA LEU A 249 9.17 -9.30 -6.52
C LEU A 249 8.72 -7.88 -6.82
N THR A 250 8.50 -7.55 -8.10
CA THR A 250 7.94 -6.25 -8.49
C THR A 250 6.56 -6.04 -7.87
N ARG A 251 5.72 -7.08 -7.80
CA ARG A 251 4.42 -7.01 -7.12
C ARG A 251 4.56 -6.79 -5.61
N LEU A 252 5.46 -7.53 -4.95
CA LEU A 252 5.75 -7.34 -3.53
C LEU A 252 6.22 -5.91 -3.23
N GLU A 253 7.11 -5.36 -4.05
CA GLU A 253 7.56 -3.98 -3.94
C GLU A 253 6.39 -2.99 -3.99
N HIS A 254 5.43 -3.20 -4.90
CA HIS A 254 4.28 -2.31 -5.00
C HIS A 254 3.27 -2.49 -3.87
N VAL A 255 3.08 -3.71 -3.34
CA VAL A 255 2.32 -3.91 -2.08
C VAL A 255 2.97 -3.12 -0.94
N LEU A 256 4.30 -3.18 -0.83
CA LEU A 256 5.06 -2.41 0.17
C LEU A 256 4.95 -0.90 -0.05
N ARG A 257 4.91 -0.44 -1.31
CA ARG A 257 4.67 0.98 -1.64
C ARG A 257 3.26 1.43 -1.28
N CYS A 258 2.23 0.61 -1.48
CA CYS A 258 0.87 0.91 -1.03
C CYS A 258 0.83 1.11 0.49
N LEU A 259 1.47 0.22 1.25
CA LEU A 259 1.55 0.33 2.71
C LEU A 259 2.33 1.59 3.15
N ALA A 260 3.44 1.88 2.49
CA ALA A 260 4.20 3.10 2.76
C ALA A 260 3.38 4.36 2.43
N TYR A 261 2.62 4.35 1.33
CA TYR A 261 1.78 5.46 0.94
C TYR A 261 0.64 5.69 1.93
N LEU A 262 -0.11 4.62 2.29
CA LEU A 262 -1.14 4.67 3.35
C LEU A 262 -0.62 5.30 4.64
N SER A 263 0.62 4.97 5.04
CA SER A 263 1.20 5.49 6.28
C SER A 263 1.39 7.01 6.30
N ASN A 264 1.39 7.67 5.14
CA ASN A 264 1.57 9.13 5.01
C ASN A 264 0.33 9.85 4.46
N MET A 265 -0.74 9.11 4.16
CA MET A 265 -1.94 9.62 3.48
C MET A 265 -2.86 10.34 4.48
N LYS A 266 -3.24 11.59 4.20
CA LYS A 266 -4.12 12.36 5.10
C LYS A 266 -5.49 11.73 5.20
N ALA A 267 -6.01 11.24 4.08
CA ALA A 267 -7.29 10.54 4.01
C ALA A 267 -7.35 9.33 4.95
N PHE A 268 -6.30 8.50 4.92
CA PHE A 268 -6.21 7.31 5.77
C PHE A 268 -6.26 7.66 7.25
N TRP A 269 -5.45 8.63 7.70
CA TRP A 269 -5.42 9.01 9.12
C TRP A 269 -6.66 9.77 9.57
N LYS A 270 -7.37 10.43 8.66
CA LYS A 270 -8.67 11.06 8.93
C LYS A 270 -9.76 10.00 9.17
N CYS A 271 -9.84 8.99 8.31
CA CYS A 271 -10.83 7.91 8.39
C CYS A 271 -10.49 6.84 9.44
N CYS A 272 -9.19 6.58 9.69
CA CYS A 272 -8.69 5.53 10.57
C CYS A 272 -7.78 6.09 11.70
N PRO A 273 -8.27 7.01 12.55
CA PRO A 273 -7.43 7.77 13.49
C PRO A 273 -6.75 6.93 14.58
N PHE A 274 -7.26 5.72 14.85
CA PHE A 274 -6.74 4.81 15.87
C PHE A 274 -5.94 3.64 15.29
N ASN A 275 -5.61 3.67 13.99
CA ASN A 275 -4.79 2.63 13.38
C ASN A 275 -3.38 2.63 14.00
N LYS A 276 -2.74 1.45 14.06
CA LYS A 276 -1.38 1.36 14.62
C LYS A 276 -0.37 1.85 13.58
N GLU A 277 0.85 2.09 14.00
CA GLU A 277 1.90 2.43 13.07
C GLU A 277 2.15 1.26 12.09
N ILE A 278 1.84 1.47 10.81
CA ILE A 278 1.94 0.46 9.75
C ILE A 278 3.32 -0.21 9.71
N ARG A 279 4.40 0.55 9.90
CA ARG A 279 5.77 -0.02 9.93
C ARG A 279 5.96 -1.03 11.05
N GLY A 280 5.45 -0.72 12.25
CA GLY A 280 5.46 -1.63 13.39
C GLY A 280 4.64 -2.90 13.13
N GLU A 281 3.50 -2.76 12.44
CA GLU A 281 2.67 -3.89 12.02
C GLU A 281 3.36 -4.79 10.99
N ILE A 282 4.08 -4.23 10.01
CA ILE A 282 4.88 -5.02 9.07
C ILE A 282 5.94 -5.84 9.83
N VAL A 283 6.67 -5.23 10.76
CA VAL A 283 7.67 -5.94 11.57
C VAL A 283 7.03 -7.06 12.39
N ALA A 284 5.89 -6.80 13.04
CA ALA A 284 5.16 -7.81 13.79
C ALA A 284 4.67 -8.96 12.89
N THR A 285 4.21 -8.64 11.68
CA THR A 285 3.76 -9.60 10.68
C THR A 285 4.89 -10.51 10.21
N LEU A 286 6.08 -9.95 9.94
CA LEU A 286 7.27 -10.73 9.58
C LEU A 286 7.72 -11.67 10.70
N ARG A 287 7.68 -11.21 11.96
CA ARG A 287 7.98 -12.04 13.13
C ARG A 287 6.99 -13.19 13.29
N LYS A 288 5.71 -12.97 13.00
CA LYS A 288 4.65 -14.01 13.04
C LYS A 288 4.75 -15.00 11.88
N GLY A 289 5.05 -14.53 10.67
CA GLY A 289 5.09 -15.39 9.47
C GLY A 289 6.35 -16.25 9.37
N THR A 290 7.45 -15.86 10.03
CA THR A 290 8.73 -16.60 9.94
C THR A 290 8.68 -18.00 10.60
N PRO A 291 8.16 -18.17 11.84
CA PRO A 291 7.98 -19.49 12.44
C PRO A 291 7.05 -20.39 11.63
N GLU A 292 5.93 -19.83 11.14
CA GLU A 292 4.95 -20.57 10.34
C GLU A 292 5.57 -21.09 9.04
N TRP A 293 6.32 -20.24 8.34
CA TRP A 293 7.03 -20.63 7.13
C TRP A 293 8.07 -21.73 7.40
N MET A 294 8.88 -21.60 8.46
CA MET A 294 9.91 -22.57 8.79
C MET A 294 9.30 -23.93 9.15
N ASN A 295 8.21 -23.94 9.92
CA ASN A 295 7.50 -25.16 10.26
C ASN A 295 6.92 -25.85 9.01
N ASN A 296 6.34 -25.08 8.09
CA ASN A 296 5.85 -25.62 6.81
C ASN A 296 6.99 -26.17 5.95
N LEU A 297 8.14 -25.49 5.90
CA LEU A 297 9.33 -25.97 5.20
C LEU A 297 9.82 -27.30 5.80
N LYS A 298 9.96 -27.35 7.13
CA LYS A 298 10.35 -28.56 7.85
C LYS A 298 9.43 -29.73 7.50
N ASN A 299 8.12 -29.54 7.62
CA ASN A 299 7.14 -30.59 7.32
C ASN A 299 7.11 -31.01 5.84
N SER A 300 7.61 -30.17 4.93
CA SER A 300 7.72 -30.52 3.51
C SER A 300 8.96 -31.34 3.15
N ILE A 301 10.01 -31.26 3.98
CA ILE A 301 11.30 -31.93 3.75
C ILE A 301 11.43 -33.16 4.65
N MET A 302 11.12 -33.00 5.93
CA MET A 302 11.16 -34.07 6.93
C MET A 302 9.79 -34.75 7.03
N VAL A 303 9.70 -35.97 6.49
CA VAL A 303 8.46 -36.76 6.46
C VAL A 303 8.22 -37.47 7.79
N THR A 304 9.27 -37.74 8.56
CA THR A 304 9.24 -38.39 9.87
C THR A 304 9.60 -37.42 10.99
N GLU A 305 9.10 -37.69 12.20
CA GLU A 305 9.52 -36.93 13.40
C GLU A 305 10.94 -37.28 13.86
N GLU A 306 11.44 -38.44 13.43
CA GLU A 306 12.83 -38.84 13.67
C GLU A 306 13.79 -38.04 12.78
N TYR A 307 14.88 -37.57 13.37
CA TYR A 307 15.92 -36.87 12.64
C TYR A 307 16.79 -37.84 11.85
N ASP A 308 16.84 -37.62 10.54
CA ASP A 308 17.62 -38.39 9.58
C ASP A 308 18.42 -37.43 8.66
N PRO A 309 19.08 -37.91 7.59
CA PRO A 309 19.81 -37.03 6.68
C PRO A 309 18.99 -35.89 6.06
N SER A 310 17.65 -35.99 5.98
CA SER A 310 16.80 -34.92 5.45
C SER A 310 16.81 -33.65 6.32
N PHE A 311 17.26 -33.75 7.58
CA PHE A 311 17.46 -32.58 8.42
C PHE A 311 18.58 -31.67 7.87
N VAL A 312 19.60 -32.24 7.24
CA VAL A 312 20.67 -31.47 6.56
C VAL A 312 20.09 -30.75 5.35
N ASP A 313 19.23 -31.42 4.58
CA ASP A 313 18.52 -30.80 3.44
C ASP A 313 17.64 -29.64 3.91
N PHE A 314 16.94 -29.80 5.03
CA PHE A 314 16.16 -28.72 5.64
C PHE A 314 17.03 -27.51 6.02
N LEU A 315 18.18 -27.73 6.65
CA LEU A 315 19.10 -26.65 7.01
C LEU A 315 19.68 -25.96 5.76
N SER A 316 20.00 -26.74 4.73
CA SER A 316 20.49 -26.24 3.44
C SER A 316 19.46 -25.33 2.76
N GLU A 317 18.17 -25.72 2.79
CA GLU A 317 17.09 -24.88 2.28
C GLU A 317 16.93 -23.59 3.09
N VAL A 318 17.02 -23.67 4.43
CA VAL A 318 17.02 -22.46 5.28
C VAL A 318 18.19 -21.54 4.95
N TYR A 319 19.37 -22.09 4.65
CA TYR A 319 20.55 -21.33 4.24
C TYR A 319 20.30 -20.56 2.93
N ILE A 320 19.79 -21.24 1.90
CA ILE A 320 19.39 -20.61 0.62
C ILE A 320 18.37 -19.50 0.86
N HIS A 321 17.39 -19.75 1.74
CA HIS A 321 16.39 -18.74 2.08
C HIS A 321 16.96 -17.53 2.81
N LEU A 322 17.96 -17.69 3.68
CA LEU A 322 18.65 -16.56 4.31
C LEU A 322 19.50 -15.78 3.30
N GLN A 323 20.10 -16.44 2.30
CA GLN A 323 20.73 -15.75 1.18
C GLN A 323 19.71 -14.87 0.44
N HIS A 324 18.56 -15.44 0.06
CA HIS A 324 17.49 -14.70 -0.61
C HIS A 324 16.91 -13.58 0.25
N ALA A 325 16.78 -13.80 1.56
CA ALA A 325 16.35 -12.79 2.52
C ALA A 325 17.24 -11.55 2.48
N ARG A 326 18.55 -11.75 2.35
CA ARG A 326 19.54 -10.67 2.27
C ARG A 326 19.58 -10.01 0.89
N SER A 327 19.62 -10.80 -0.18
CA SER A 327 19.87 -10.29 -1.53
C SER A 327 18.63 -9.70 -2.21
N HIS A 328 17.44 -10.25 -1.95
CA HIS A 328 16.22 -9.90 -2.67
C HIS A 328 15.20 -9.19 -1.78
N TYR A 329 14.82 -9.78 -0.65
CA TYR A 329 13.76 -9.21 0.17
C TYR A 329 14.22 -7.98 0.96
N HIS A 330 15.41 -8.02 1.58
CA HIS A 330 15.88 -6.92 2.41
C HIS A 330 15.92 -5.56 1.70
N PRO A 331 16.47 -5.43 0.48
CA PRO A 331 16.45 -4.16 -0.25
C PRO A 331 15.04 -3.63 -0.52
N LEU A 332 14.05 -4.50 -0.75
CA LEU A 332 12.67 -4.08 -1.00
C LEU A 332 12.02 -3.49 0.26
N PHE A 333 12.13 -4.19 1.39
CA PHE A 333 11.55 -3.74 2.66
C PHE A 333 12.26 -2.50 3.22
N GLU A 334 13.59 -2.44 3.09
CA GLU A 334 14.37 -1.30 3.53
C GLU A 334 14.13 -0.09 2.62
N GLY A 335 14.19 -0.27 1.31
CA GLY A 335 14.03 0.82 0.33
C GLY A 335 12.64 1.45 0.29
N THR A 336 11.58 0.70 0.64
CA THR A 336 10.20 1.21 0.62
C THR A 336 9.70 1.71 1.97
N ASN A 337 9.96 0.95 3.05
CA ASN A 337 9.38 1.19 4.37
C ASN A 337 10.44 1.47 5.45
N GLY A 338 11.73 1.47 5.11
CA GLY A 338 12.83 1.64 6.08
C GLY A 338 12.95 0.49 7.07
N ILE A 339 12.46 -0.71 6.71
CA ILE A 339 12.43 -1.86 7.61
C ILE A 339 13.69 -2.71 7.42
N PRO A 340 14.49 -2.97 8.48
CA PRO A 340 15.66 -3.84 8.41
C PRO A 340 15.23 -5.31 8.38
N TYR A 341 14.61 -5.73 7.27
CA TYR A 341 13.97 -7.03 7.10
C TYR A 341 14.91 -8.19 7.45
N PHE A 342 16.15 -8.18 6.95
CA PHE A 342 17.09 -9.26 7.20
C PHE A 342 17.35 -9.43 8.69
N SER A 343 17.56 -8.32 9.42
CA SER A 343 17.77 -8.36 10.87
C SER A 343 16.55 -8.88 11.63
N VAL A 344 15.34 -8.54 11.19
CA VAL A 344 14.10 -9.02 11.81
C VAL A 344 13.96 -10.53 11.61
N VAL A 345 14.15 -11.01 10.38
CA VAL A 345 13.99 -12.43 10.03
C VAL A 345 15.09 -13.27 10.64
N PHE A 346 16.36 -12.86 10.52
CA PHE A 346 17.50 -13.63 11.02
C PHE A 346 17.45 -13.81 12.54
N LYS A 347 17.08 -12.77 13.31
CA LYS A 347 16.91 -12.91 14.77
C LYS A 347 15.82 -13.90 15.16
N GLN A 348 14.75 -13.98 14.37
CA GLN A 348 13.70 -14.98 14.59
C GLN A 348 14.19 -16.38 14.21
N MET A 349 14.92 -16.49 13.12
CA MET A 349 15.49 -17.74 12.62
C MET A 349 16.55 -18.30 13.57
N ASP A 350 17.40 -17.45 14.14
CA ASP A 350 18.43 -17.80 15.13
C ASP A 350 17.83 -18.60 16.29
N LYS A 351 16.76 -18.08 16.90
CA LYS A 351 16.07 -18.79 17.98
C LYS A 351 15.47 -20.12 17.50
N LEU A 352 14.73 -20.11 16.40
CA LEU A 352 14.01 -21.30 15.92
C LEU A 352 14.98 -22.42 15.53
N LEU A 353 16.05 -22.10 14.79
CA LEU A 353 17.07 -23.07 14.42
C LEU A 353 17.82 -23.61 15.63
N SER A 354 18.08 -22.75 16.64
CA SER A 354 18.71 -23.20 17.87
C SER A 354 17.85 -24.24 18.60
N ASP A 355 16.54 -23.99 18.73
CA ASP A 355 15.61 -24.92 19.36
C ASP A 355 15.55 -26.26 18.58
N GLU A 356 15.51 -26.21 17.25
CA GLU A 356 15.50 -27.41 16.38
C GLU A 356 16.79 -28.23 16.47
N VAL A 357 17.96 -27.57 16.40
CA VAL A 357 19.26 -28.25 16.48
C VAL A 357 19.48 -28.84 17.87
N MET A 358 19.06 -28.15 18.93
CA MET A 358 19.11 -28.71 20.29
C MET A 358 18.17 -29.91 20.44
N GLY A 359 17.00 -29.88 19.82
CA GLY A 359 16.08 -31.02 19.71
C GLY A 359 16.71 -32.21 18.99
N PHE A 360 17.39 -31.96 17.87
CA PHE A 360 18.17 -32.97 17.15
C PHE A 360 19.23 -33.64 18.02
N LEU A 361 20.05 -32.85 18.70
CA LEU A 361 21.16 -33.36 19.51
C LEU A 361 20.69 -34.14 20.74
N SER A 362 19.52 -33.81 21.30
CA SER A 362 18.98 -34.47 22.49
C SER A 362 18.29 -35.81 22.21
N GLN A 363 17.90 -36.09 20.96
CA GLN A 363 17.27 -37.37 20.57
C GLN A 363 18.27 -38.44 20.11
N GLN A 364 19.55 -38.11 19.98
CA GLN A 364 20.57 -39.02 19.46
C GLN A 364 21.18 -39.86 20.60
N ASP A 365 20.49 -40.94 21.02
CA ASP A 365 20.99 -41.89 22.04
C ASP A 365 22.29 -42.61 21.59
N HIS A 366 22.44 -42.83 20.27
CA HIS A 366 23.66 -43.33 19.65
C HIS A 366 23.99 -42.49 18.41
N PRO A 367 24.91 -41.52 18.52
CA PRO A 367 25.12 -40.54 17.47
C PRO A 367 25.66 -41.22 16.21
N ASP A 368 24.91 -41.17 15.10
CA ASP A 368 25.56 -41.27 13.80
C ASP A 368 26.47 -40.06 13.66
N SER A 369 27.75 -40.27 13.98
CA SER A 369 28.77 -39.22 13.94
C SER A 369 28.78 -38.47 12.61
N ARG A 370 28.49 -39.14 11.49
CA ARG A 370 28.48 -38.50 10.18
C ARG A 370 27.36 -37.46 10.08
N LEU A 371 26.15 -37.83 10.49
CA LEU A 371 25.00 -36.92 10.47
C LEU A 371 25.24 -35.71 11.39
N ILE A 372 25.75 -35.94 12.61
CA ILE A 372 26.06 -34.84 13.54
C ILE A 372 27.10 -33.88 12.96
N PHE A 373 28.16 -34.39 12.32
CA PHE A 373 29.15 -33.54 11.66
C PHE A 373 28.56 -32.77 10.48
N SER A 374 27.71 -33.38 9.65
CA SER A 374 27.04 -32.69 8.55
C SER A 374 26.14 -31.56 9.05
N VAL A 375 25.33 -31.82 10.08
CA VAL A 375 24.48 -30.80 10.71
C VAL A 375 25.33 -29.67 11.31
N TYR A 376 26.45 -29.99 11.99
CA TYR A 376 27.34 -28.97 12.54
C TYR A 376 27.88 -28.02 11.46
N LEU A 377 28.29 -28.55 10.31
CA LEU A 377 28.82 -27.75 9.21
C LEU A 377 27.75 -26.80 8.65
N GLU A 378 26.53 -27.29 8.40
CA GLU A 378 25.42 -26.46 7.94
C GLU A 378 25.07 -25.35 8.95
N VAL A 379 24.97 -25.69 10.24
CA VAL A 379 24.66 -24.72 11.30
C VAL A 379 25.77 -23.68 11.44
N LYS A 380 27.03 -24.09 11.29
CA LYS A 380 28.18 -23.18 11.31
C LYS A 380 28.12 -22.19 10.14
N ASP A 381 27.76 -22.65 8.95
CA ASP A 381 27.61 -21.79 7.78
C ASP A 381 26.41 -20.84 7.94
N LEU A 382 25.29 -21.31 8.47
CA LEU A 382 24.14 -20.48 8.87
C LEU A 382 24.52 -19.41 9.90
N ALA A 383 25.39 -19.73 10.86
CA ALA A 383 25.83 -18.78 11.88
C ALA A 383 26.61 -17.59 11.30
N THR A 384 27.30 -17.77 10.16
CA THR A 384 28.07 -16.69 9.50
C THR A 384 27.19 -15.53 9.03
N PHE A 385 25.88 -15.72 8.87
CA PHE A 385 24.96 -14.66 8.50
C PHE A 385 24.88 -13.53 9.54
N ASN A 386 25.30 -13.78 10.79
CA ASN A 386 25.37 -12.76 11.85
C ASN A 386 26.21 -11.53 11.44
N GLN A 387 27.23 -11.70 10.59
CA GLN A 387 28.15 -10.66 10.17
C GLN A 387 27.48 -9.57 9.33
N HIS A 388 26.28 -9.87 8.81
CA HIS A 388 25.47 -8.93 8.03
C HIS A 388 24.48 -8.14 8.89
N LEU A 389 24.50 -8.32 10.22
CA LEU A 389 23.70 -7.52 11.14
C LEU A 389 24.42 -6.21 11.50
N PRO A 390 23.66 -5.15 11.86
CA PRO A 390 24.25 -3.92 12.38
C PRO A 390 25.04 -4.16 13.68
N SER A 391 26.21 -3.52 13.79
CA SER A 391 27.09 -3.61 14.96
C SER A 391 26.37 -3.20 16.25
N GLY A 392 26.52 -4.01 17.32
CA GLY A 392 25.93 -3.75 18.64
C GLY A 392 24.64 -4.52 18.95
N GLY A 393 24.10 -5.26 17.98
CA GLY A 393 22.90 -6.11 18.16
C GLY A 393 23.14 -7.53 18.68
N ASP A 394 24.40 -7.92 18.90
CA ASP A 394 24.85 -9.33 19.02
C ASP A 394 24.61 -10.01 20.36
N HIS A 395 24.21 -9.30 21.41
CA HIS A 395 24.31 -9.80 22.79
C HIS A 395 23.35 -10.96 23.13
N LYS A 396 22.52 -11.44 22.21
CA LYS A 396 21.54 -12.51 22.45
C LYS A 396 21.43 -13.55 21.33
N LEU A 397 22.31 -13.54 20.32
CA LEU A 397 22.27 -14.55 19.26
C LEU A 397 22.86 -15.88 19.77
N LEU A 398 22.25 -16.97 19.33
CA LEU A 398 22.55 -18.33 19.79
C LEU A 398 23.41 -19.09 18.77
N LEU A 399 23.07 -19.02 17.48
CA LEU A 399 23.81 -19.69 16.40
C LEU A 399 25.32 -19.39 16.36
N PRO A 400 25.80 -18.17 16.64
CA PRO A 400 27.24 -17.89 16.65
C PRO A 400 28.03 -18.71 17.68
N LYS A 401 27.34 -19.26 18.69
CA LYS A 401 27.89 -20.14 19.73
C LYS A 401 27.48 -21.59 19.55
N CYS A 402 27.04 -21.99 18.35
CA CYS A 402 26.57 -23.34 18.08
C CYS A 402 27.60 -24.42 18.45
N TYR A 403 28.91 -24.12 18.38
CA TYR A 403 29.97 -25.05 18.75
C TYR A 403 29.84 -25.61 20.18
N GLU A 404 29.25 -24.85 21.11
CA GLU A 404 29.01 -25.27 22.50
C GLU A 404 27.98 -26.41 22.56
N TRP A 405 27.04 -26.48 21.62
CA TRP A 405 26.00 -27.51 21.59
C TRP A 405 26.52 -28.86 21.10
N PHE A 406 27.47 -28.84 20.18
CA PHE A 406 28.05 -30.05 19.58
C PHE A 406 29.24 -30.61 20.36
N GLU A 407 29.82 -29.85 21.30
CA GLU A 407 30.98 -30.26 22.10
C GLU A 407 30.82 -31.63 22.78
N PRO A 408 29.67 -31.98 23.41
CA PRO A 408 29.49 -33.29 24.03
C PRO A 408 29.55 -34.45 23.01
N SER A 409 28.90 -34.28 21.85
CA SER A 409 28.87 -35.29 20.79
C SER A 409 30.24 -35.48 20.16
N VAL A 410 30.99 -34.39 19.92
CA VAL A 410 32.37 -34.46 19.43
C VAL A 410 33.29 -35.13 20.45
N SER A 411 33.14 -34.82 21.73
CA SER A 411 33.92 -35.45 22.81
C SER A 411 33.66 -36.96 22.91
N CYS A 412 32.40 -37.37 22.80
CA CYS A 412 32.01 -38.79 22.75
C CYS A 412 32.63 -39.48 21.52
N TRP A 413 32.53 -38.86 20.34
CA TRP A 413 33.12 -39.38 19.11
C TRP A 413 34.64 -39.53 19.22
N LEU A 414 35.35 -38.54 19.77
CA LEU A 414 36.80 -38.62 20.00
C LEU A 414 37.18 -39.78 20.93
N SER A 415 36.38 -40.03 21.98
CA SER A 415 36.57 -41.17 22.88
C SER A 415 36.43 -42.52 22.15
N ILE A 416 35.41 -42.65 21.30
CA ILE A 416 35.20 -43.85 20.47
C ILE A 416 36.34 -44.03 19.45
N CYS A 417 36.75 -42.95 18.77
CA CYS A 417 37.86 -42.95 17.82
C CYS A 417 39.16 -43.37 18.50
N LYS A 418 39.45 -42.86 19.70
CA LYS A 418 40.61 -43.29 20.50
C LYS A 418 40.57 -44.79 20.80
N GLY A 419 39.42 -45.32 21.21
CA GLY A 419 39.25 -46.76 21.46
C GLY A 419 39.51 -47.61 20.22
N LYS A 420 38.90 -47.23 19.08
CA LYS A 420 39.08 -47.91 17.79
C LYS A 420 40.52 -47.79 17.26
N ALA A 421 41.16 -46.65 17.45
CA ALA A 421 42.54 -46.41 17.08
C ALA A 421 43.49 -47.34 17.86
N LEU A 422 43.31 -47.44 19.18
CA LEU A 422 44.10 -48.37 20.01
C LEU A 422 43.89 -49.83 19.61
N GLN A 423 42.67 -50.22 19.23
CA GLN A 423 42.41 -51.58 18.74
C GLN A 423 43.09 -51.84 17.40
N ARG A 424 43.05 -50.89 16.46
CA ARG A 424 43.75 -50.99 15.17
C ARG A 424 45.26 -51.07 15.34
N VAL A 425 45.84 -50.28 16.24
CA VAL A 425 47.28 -50.34 16.57
C VAL A 425 47.66 -51.76 17.03
N ARG A 426 46.88 -52.37 17.94
CA ARG A 426 47.13 -53.74 18.39
C ARG A 426 47.05 -54.75 17.24
N MET A 427 45.99 -54.68 16.43
CA MET A 427 45.83 -55.57 15.29
C MET A 427 46.94 -55.41 14.24
N ALA A 428 47.39 -54.19 13.96
CA ALA A 428 48.47 -53.93 13.01
C ALA A 428 49.80 -54.55 13.47
N VAL A 429 50.08 -54.51 14.77
CA VAL A 429 51.25 -55.19 15.37
C VAL A 429 51.08 -56.71 15.37
N ASP A 430 49.90 -57.22 15.71
CA ASP A 430 49.64 -58.68 15.73
C ASP A 430 49.70 -59.31 14.33
N LEU A 431 49.30 -58.57 13.29
CA LEU A 431 49.37 -58.99 11.88
C LEU A 431 50.77 -58.82 11.27
N GLU A 432 51.69 -58.14 11.97
CA GLU A 432 53.05 -57.92 11.50
C GLU A 432 53.79 -59.26 11.37
N LYS A 433 54.17 -59.60 10.15
CA LYS A 433 55.05 -60.75 9.88
C LYS A 433 56.47 -60.28 9.70
N ALA A 434 57.43 -61.02 10.26
CA ALA A 434 58.84 -60.77 10.00
C ALA A 434 59.13 -60.91 8.50
N CYS A 435 59.48 -59.82 7.81
CA CYS A 435 60.01 -59.91 6.45
C CYS A 435 61.44 -60.48 6.52
N GLU A 436 61.66 -61.63 5.89
CA GLU A 436 62.97 -62.22 5.64
C GLU A 436 63.55 -61.68 4.32
N GLY A 437 64.72 -61.02 4.38
CA GLY A 437 65.44 -60.48 3.21
C GLY A 437 65.94 -59.04 3.37
N ASP A 438 66.76 -58.59 2.40
CA ASP A 438 67.33 -57.24 2.36
C ASP A 438 66.24 -56.21 2.01
N ARG A 439 66.00 -55.23 2.89
CA ARG A 439 64.85 -54.32 2.78
C ARG A 439 65.23 -53.00 2.07
N LEU A 440 64.44 -52.61 1.07
CA LEU A 440 64.50 -51.27 0.44
C LEU A 440 64.09 -50.15 1.41
N VAL A 441 63.25 -50.45 2.41
CA VAL A 441 62.69 -49.46 3.36
C VAL A 441 62.85 -49.96 4.79
N LYS A 442 63.23 -49.05 5.71
CA LYS A 442 63.66 -49.39 7.09
C LYS A 442 62.52 -49.48 8.12
N HIS A 443 61.27 -49.23 7.75
CA HIS A 443 60.12 -49.29 8.66
C HIS A 443 59.27 -50.56 8.42
N SER A 444 58.47 -50.93 9.42
CA SER A 444 57.50 -52.04 9.34
C SER A 444 56.22 -51.62 8.63
N THR A 445 55.45 -52.58 8.13
CA THR A 445 54.10 -52.34 7.57
C THR A 445 53.14 -51.82 8.62
N SER A 446 53.27 -52.30 9.86
CA SER A 446 52.49 -51.82 11.02
C SER A 446 52.71 -50.32 11.28
N ALA A 447 53.92 -49.79 11.07
CA ALA A 447 54.19 -48.36 11.20
C ALA A 447 53.46 -47.52 10.15
N VAL A 448 53.41 -48.01 8.90
CA VAL A 448 52.67 -47.36 7.80
C VAL A 448 51.16 -47.40 8.06
N ASP A 449 50.64 -48.54 8.52
CA ASP A 449 49.21 -48.70 8.84
C ASP A 449 48.77 -47.75 9.97
N ILE A 450 49.62 -47.54 10.98
CA ILE A 450 49.35 -46.62 12.09
C ILE A 450 49.40 -45.17 11.61
N GLU A 451 50.40 -44.80 10.78
CA GLU A 451 50.50 -43.45 10.22
C GLU A 451 49.27 -43.11 9.37
N ALA A 452 48.89 -44.01 8.45
CA ALA A 452 47.75 -43.83 7.56
C ALA A 452 46.39 -43.76 8.27
N MET A 453 46.30 -44.21 9.53
CA MET A 453 45.08 -44.10 10.33
C MET A 453 44.86 -42.69 10.91
N PHE A 454 45.94 -41.92 11.15
CA PHE A 454 45.87 -40.58 11.72
C PHE A 454 45.88 -39.46 10.67
N CYS A 455 46.34 -39.77 9.45
CA CYS A 455 46.15 -38.94 8.26
C CYS A 455 44.70 -39.05 7.75
#